data_AF-A0A4Y2HUM2-F1
#
_entry.id   AF-A0A4Y2HUM2-F1
#
_cell.length_a   1.000
_cell.length_b   1.000
_cell.length_c   1.000
_cell.angle_alpha   90.00
_cell.angle_beta   90.00
_cell.angle_gamma   90.00
#
_symmetry.space_group_name_H-M   'P 1'
#
loop_
_entity.id
_entity.type
_entity.pdbx_description
1 polymer ?
#
loop_
_entity_poly.entity_id
_entity_poly.type
_entity_poly.pdbx_seq_one_letter_code
_entity_poly.pdbx_strand_id
1 'polypeptide(L)'
;MIDKIHDIVLSDRRIKVCEIAEATGISQVTMLSILHEKLGVKKVSARWVPRLLSMENKRNCVINSEAALELFCRNPDKFLHRYITVDDTQIPYYAPET
;
A
#
# COMPACT_ATOMS: atom_id res chain seq x y z
N MET A 1 -8.67 -2.40 27.38
CA MET A 1 -8.42 -3.72 26.73
C MET A 1 -8.49 -3.58 25.22
N ILE A 2 -9.56 -2.99 24.70
CA ILE A 2 -9.70 -2.67 23.26
C ILE A 2 -8.57 -1.75 22.78
N ASP A 3 -8.16 -0.74 23.56
CA ASP A 3 -7.04 0.16 23.19
C ASP A 3 -5.71 -0.60 23.01
N LYS A 4 -5.45 -1.60 23.87
CA LYS A 4 -4.26 -2.46 23.72
C LYS A 4 -4.29 -3.27 22.42
N ILE A 5 -5.46 -3.80 22.05
CA ILE A 5 -5.65 -4.53 20.79
C ILE A 5 -5.45 -3.57 19.60
N HIS A 6 -5.95 -2.34 19.73
CA HIS A 6 -5.77 -1.31 18.71
C HIS A 6 -4.28 -0.96 18.52
N ASP A 7 -3.53 -0.79 19.61
CA ASP A 7 -2.08 -0.52 19.56
C ASP A 7 -1.31 -1.68 18.90
N ILE A 8 -1.65 -2.92 19.23
CA ILE A 8 -1.08 -4.12 18.59
C ILE A 8 -1.32 -4.09 17.08
N VAL A 9 -2.55 -3.86 16.64
CA VAL A 9 -2.91 -3.81 15.21
C VAL A 9 -2.23 -2.65 14.48
N LEU A 10 -2.06 -1.50 15.14
CA LEU A 10 -1.36 -0.35 14.56
C LEU A 10 0.15 -0.58 14.44
N SER A 11 0.76 -1.26 15.43
CA SER A 11 2.19 -1.60 15.40
C SER A 11 2.54 -2.61 14.31
N ASP A 12 1.70 -3.64 14.10
CA ASP A 12 1.86 -4.59 13.01
C ASP A 12 0.53 -4.83 12.27
N ARG A 13 0.41 -4.22 11.10
CA ARG A 13 -0.77 -4.36 10.23
C ARG A 13 -0.90 -5.74 9.59
N ARG A 14 0.11 -6.61 9.72
CA ARG A 14 0.13 -7.97 9.14
C ARG A 14 -0.11 -9.06 10.19
N ILE A 15 -0.31 -8.69 11.45
CA ILE A 15 -0.54 -9.64 12.53
C ILE A 15 -1.80 -10.48 12.27
N LYS A 16 -1.74 -11.77 12.62
CA LYS A 16 -2.88 -12.68 12.47
C LYS A 16 -3.81 -12.56 13.67
N VAL A 17 -5.10 -12.78 13.42
CA VAL A 17 -6.13 -12.83 14.46
C VAL A 17 -5.81 -13.86 15.54
N CYS A 18 -5.23 -15.02 15.17
CA CYS A 18 -4.82 -16.04 16.12
C CYS A 18 -3.70 -15.57 17.06
N GLU A 19 -2.73 -14.81 16.55
CA GLU A 19 -1.61 -14.30 17.34
C GLU A 19 -2.10 -13.26 18.37
N ILE A 20 -3.04 -12.38 17.97
CA ILE A 20 -3.66 -11.44 18.91
C ILE A 20 -4.51 -12.19 19.96
N ALA A 21 -5.29 -13.19 19.54
CA ALA A 21 -6.11 -14.01 20.41
C ALA A 21 -5.27 -14.73 21.48
N GLU A 22 -4.16 -15.35 21.07
CA GLU A 22 -3.20 -16.00 21.97
C GLU A 22 -2.55 -15.01 22.94
N ALA A 23 -2.10 -13.84 22.45
CA ALA A 23 -1.46 -12.82 23.27
C ALA A 23 -2.41 -12.19 24.31
N THR A 24 -3.72 -12.15 24.00
CA THR A 24 -4.74 -11.53 24.87
C THR A 24 -5.53 -12.55 25.69
N GLY A 25 -5.40 -13.85 25.41
CA GLY A 25 -6.20 -14.91 26.02
C GLY A 25 -7.68 -14.87 25.63
N ILE A 26 -8.03 -14.20 24.53
CA ILE A 26 -9.40 -14.03 24.05
C ILE A 26 -9.68 -15.06 22.94
N SER A 27 -10.90 -15.57 22.84
CA SER A 27 -11.26 -16.45 21.72
C SER A 27 -11.15 -15.73 20.37
N GLN A 28 -10.79 -16.45 19.31
CA GLN A 28 -10.65 -15.86 17.97
C GLN A 28 -11.96 -15.24 17.46
N VAL A 29 -13.13 -15.80 17.81
CA VAL A 29 -14.44 -15.27 17.43
C VAL A 29 -14.69 -13.90 18.06
N THR A 30 -14.40 -13.77 19.36
CA THR A 30 -14.51 -12.49 20.06
C THR A 30 -13.50 -11.48 19.53
N MET A 31 -12.28 -11.93 19.18
CA MET A 31 -11.27 -11.07 18.56
C MET A 31 -11.75 -10.52 17.21
N LEU A 32 -12.34 -11.36 16.35
CA LEU A 32 -12.93 -10.92 15.08
C LEU A 32 -14.03 -9.88 15.30
N SER A 33 -14.89 -10.08 16.30
CA SER A 33 -15.97 -9.15 16.64
C SER A 33 -15.40 -7.80 17.11
N ILE A 34 -14.35 -7.82 17.94
CA ILE A 34 -13.67 -6.59 18.38
C ILE A 34 -13.05 -5.85 17.18
N LEU A 35 -12.33 -6.58 16.31
CA LEU A 35 -11.67 -5.99 15.14
C LEU A 35 -12.69 -5.36 14.17
N HIS A 36 -13.76 -6.06 13.84
CA HIS A 36 -14.73 -5.60 12.85
C HIS A 36 -15.77 -4.61 13.42
N GLU A 37 -16.33 -4.89 14.60
CA GLU A 37 -17.46 -4.11 15.12
C GLU A 37 -17.03 -2.95 16.02
N LYS A 38 -15.96 -3.13 16.80
CA LYS A 38 -15.49 -2.10 17.76
C LYS A 38 -14.41 -1.21 17.16
N LEU A 39 -13.43 -1.81 16.47
CA LEU A 39 -12.32 -1.08 15.85
C LEU A 39 -12.58 -0.71 14.39
N GLY A 40 -13.56 -1.33 13.73
CA GLY A 40 -13.89 -1.05 12.33
C GLY A 40 -12.78 -1.41 11.34
N VAL A 41 -11.81 -2.23 11.74
CA VAL A 41 -10.70 -2.63 10.87
C VAL A 41 -11.14 -3.71 9.89
N LYS A 42 -10.55 -3.69 8.69
CA LYS A 42 -10.84 -4.65 7.63
C LYS A 42 -9.56 -5.30 7.17
N LYS A 43 -9.62 -6.60 6.88
CA LYS A 43 -8.54 -7.31 6.22
C LYS A 43 -8.45 -6.85 4.77
N VAL A 44 -7.30 -6.30 4.39
CA VAL A 44 -7.00 -5.90 3.01
C VAL A 44 -5.81 -6.72 2.52
N SER A 45 -5.83 -7.15 1.27
CA SER A 45 -4.67 -7.81 0.66
C SER A 45 -3.51 -6.83 0.51
N ALA A 46 -2.30 -7.31 0.75
CA ALA A 46 -1.10 -6.54 0.44
C ALA A 46 -1.03 -6.33 -1.08
N ARG A 47 -0.73 -5.09 -1.51
CA ARG A 47 -0.45 -4.80 -2.91
C ARG A 47 0.97 -5.25 -3.25
N TRP A 48 1.14 -5.85 -4.43
CA TRP A 48 2.46 -6.14 -4.97
C TRP A 48 3.17 -4.82 -5.30
N VAL A 49 4.39 -4.68 -4.78
CA VAL A 49 5.25 -3.52 -5.07
C VAL A 49 6.37 -4.03 -5.98
N PRO A 50 6.49 -3.52 -7.23
CA PRO A 50 7.43 -4.07 -8.22
C PRO A 50 8.89 -4.08 -7.78
N ARG A 51 9.29 -3.11 -6.94
CA ARG A 51 10.67 -2.99 -6.49
C ARG A 51 10.75 -2.37 -5.10
N LEU A 52 11.66 -2.89 -4.28
CA LEU A 52 12.08 -2.23 -3.06
C LEU A 52 13.05 -1.08 -3.40
N LEU A 53 12.62 0.16 -3.19
CA LEU A 53 13.43 1.34 -3.48
C LEU A 53 14.42 1.64 -2.35
N SER A 54 15.66 1.97 -2.72
CA SER A 54 16.65 2.55 -1.80
C SER A 54 16.19 3.95 -1.31
N MET A 55 16.78 4.44 -0.24
CA MET A 55 16.51 5.80 0.25
C MET A 55 16.82 6.86 -0.80
N GLU A 56 17.91 6.68 -1.55
CA GLU A 56 18.30 7.57 -2.63
C GLU A 56 17.27 7.57 -3.78
N ASN A 57 16.80 6.39 -4.20
CA ASN A 57 15.77 6.29 -5.24
C ASN A 57 14.48 6.99 -4.81
N LYS A 58 14.07 6.84 -3.55
CA LYS A 58 12.89 7.53 -3.01
C LYS A 58 13.06 9.05 -3.06
N ARG A 59 14.23 9.54 -2.65
CA ARG A 59 14.56 10.97 -2.68
C ARG A 59 14.50 11.51 -4.12
N ASN A 60 15.12 10.81 -5.06
CA ASN A 60 15.11 11.20 -6.47
C ASN A 60 13.71 11.17 -7.08
N CYS A 61 12.87 10.18 -6.71
CA CYS A 61 11.46 10.17 -7.11
C CYS A 61 10.71 11.43 -6.65
N VAL A 62 10.89 11.84 -5.38
CA VAL A 62 10.24 13.05 -4.84
C VAL A 62 10.71 14.30 -5.56
N ILE A 63 12.03 14.50 -5.67
CA ILE A 63 12.62 15.67 -6.33
C ILE A 63 12.15 15.79 -7.78
N ASN A 64 12.19 14.69 -8.53
CA ASN A 64 11.78 14.70 -9.94
C ASN A 64 10.28 14.95 -10.08
N SER A 65 9.46 14.42 -9.17
CA SER A 65 8.01 14.62 -9.19
C SER A 65 7.64 16.06 -8.83
N GLU A 66 8.31 16.66 -7.84
CA GLU A 66 8.10 18.07 -7.47
C GLU A 66 8.46 19.01 -8.62
N ALA A 67 9.62 18.79 -9.27
CA ALA A 67 10.03 19.58 -10.43
C ALA A 67 9.04 19.43 -11.61
N ALA A 68 8.59 18.20 -11.88
CA ALA A 68 7.59 17.94 -12.91
C ALA A 68 6.24 18.61 -12.58
N LEU A 69 5.81 18.55 -11.32
CA LEU A 69 4.58 19.20 -10.85
C LEU A 69 4.65 20.72 -10.98
N GLU A 70 5.78 21.34 -10.65
CA GLU A 70 5.96 22.77 -10.81
C GLU A 70 5.83 23.20 -12.27
N LEU A 71 6.46 22.47 -13.19
CA LEU A 71 6.35 22.71 -14.63
C LEU A 71 4.93 22.51 -15.14
N PHE A 72 4.25 21.46 -14.67
CA PHE A 72 2.85 21.19 -14.99
C PHE A 72 1.95 22.33 -14.53
N CYS A 73 2.08 22.78 -13.28
CA CYS A 73 1.27 23.86 -12.71
C CYS A 73 1.48 25.21 -13.42
N ARG A 74 2.68 25.48 -13.96
CA ARG A 74 2.97 26.73 -14.70
C ARG A 74 2.24 26.79 -16.04
N ASN A 75 2.17 25.68 -16.78
CA ASN A 75 1.44 25.60 -18.04
C ASN A 75 1.12 24.12 -18.38
N PRO A 76 -0.06 23.62 -17.98
CA PRO A 76 -0.43 22.23 -18.17
C PRO A 76 -0.42 21.79 -19.64
N ASP A 77 -1.01 22.62 -20.53
CA ASP A 77 -1.15 22.30 -21.95
C ASP A 77 0.22 22.12 -22.63
N LYS A 78 1.14 23.06 -22.38
CA LYS A 78 2.49 23.01 -22.94
C LYS A 78 3.31 21.88 -22.33
N PHE A 79 3.13 21.60 -21.05
CA PHE A 79 3.82 20.49 -20.38
C PHE A 79 3.39 19.16 -21.00
N LEU A 80 2.08 18.88 -21.05
CA LEU A 80 1.55 17.63 -21.60
C LEU A 80 1.87 17.47 -23.09
N HIS A 81 1.85 18.54 -23.88
CA HIS A 81 2.23 18.47 -25.29
C HIS A 81 3.71 18.07 -25.51
N ARG A 82 4.58 18.33 -24.53
CA ARG A 82 6.03 18.05 -24.62
C ARG A 82 6.47 16.84 -23.80
N TYR A 83 5.63 16.36 -22.88
CA TYR A 83 5.97 15.28 -21.97
C TYR A 83 5.80 13.94 -22.68
N ILE A 84 6.92 13.35 -23.10
CA ILE A 84 6.95 12.07 -23.81
C ILE A 84 7.45 11.00 -22.85
N THR A 85 6.67 9.93 -22.69
CA THR A 85 7.05 8.73 -21.94
C THR A 85 7.21 7.56 -22.89
N VAL A 86 8.19 6.69 -22.63
CA VAL A 86 8.39 5.44 -23.35
C VAL A 86 8.49 4.32 -22.32
N ASP A 87 7.78 3.22 -22.56
CA ASP A 87 7.86 2.00 -21.76
C ASP A 87 7.73 0.79 -22.69
N ASP A 88 8.41 -0.29 -22.33
CA ASP A 88 8.44 -1.51 -23.13
C ASP A 88 7.62 -2.60 -22.43
N THR A 89 6.47 -2.94 -23.01
CA THR A 89 5.65 -4.06 -22.54
C THR A 89 6.02 -5.32 -23.30
N GLN A 90 6.49 -6.36 -22.60
CA GLN A 90 6.69 -7.67 -23.21
C GLN A 90 5.34 -8.32 -23.50
N ILE A 91 5.10 -8.67 -24.77
CA ILE A 91 3.89 -9.37 -25.21
C ILE A 91 4.21 -10.87 -25.30
N PRO A 92 3.55 -11.75 -24.51
CA PRO A 92 3.76 -13.17 -24.60
C PRO A 92 3.23 -13.71 -25.94
N TYR A 93 3.95 -14.66 -26.54
CA TYR A 93 3.57 -15.27 -27.83
C TYR A 93 2.29 -16.11 -27.74
N TYR A 94 2.01 -16.70 -26.59
CA TYR A 94 0.82 -17.52 -26.34
C TYR A 94 0.34 -17.31 -24.91
N ALA A 95 -0.96 -17.02 -24.76
CA ALA A 95 -1.65 -16.99 -23.48
C ALA A 95 -2.74 -18.07 -23.51
N PRO A 96 -2.59 -19.19 -22.76
CA PRO A 96 -3.61 -20.22 -22.75
C PRO A 96 -4.91 -19.68 -22.15
N GLU A 97 -6.03 -20.01 -22.77
CA GLU A 97 -7.36 -19.82 -22.17
C GLU A 97 -7.46 -20.70 -20.91
N THR A 98 -7.90 -20.11 -19.79
CA THR A 98 -8.12 -20.80 -18.50
C THR A 98 -9.60 -21.00 -18.26
#